data_AF-A0A9W4SZL1-F1
#
_entry.id   AF-A0A9W4SZL1-F1
#
_cell.length_a   1.000
_cell.length_b   1.000
_cell.length_c   1.000
_cell.angle_alpha   90.00
_cell.angle_beta   90.00
_cell.angle_gamma   90.00
#
_symmetry.space_group_name_H-M   'P 1'
#
loop_
_entity.id
_entity.type
_entity.pdbx_description
1 polymer ?
#
loop_
_entity_poly.entity_id
_entity_poly.type
_entity_poly.pdbx_seq_one_letter_code
_entity_poly.pdbx_strand_id
1 'polypeptide(L)'
;MSNLPRETYPSTPSPQETPAPPPTPATPSATSEKFTLVERKGDLFTDSPSTDALAHCVSRDLRMGKGIADFFKKKFNGVENLKAQKCEVGQVAYLQRDGRYIFYVITKSGVYDKPAQKDFENSLIELRRMCEKFGVKGLSIPRIGTGLDGLSLEFVRNSINKAFEGSSVNVTMFYL
;
A
#
# COMPACT_ATOMS: atom_id res chain seq x y z
N MET A 1 68.74 54.52 -45.64
CA MET A 1 68.58 53.85 -44.33
C MET A 1 67.10 53.74 -44.05
N SER A 2 66.52 52.55 -44.24
CA SER A 2 65.11 52.24 -43.96
C SER A 2 64.89 50.76 -44.29
N ASN A 3 65.40 49.86 -43.45
CA ASN A 3 64.64 49.14 -42.41
C ASN A 3 63.38 48.45 -42.95
N LEU A 4 63.47 47.11 -43.05
CA LEU A 4 62.33 46.20 -43.16
C LEU A 4 61.33 46.47 -42.02
N PRO A 5 60.01 46.43 -42.28
CA PRO A 5 59.06 46.02 -41.27
C PRO A 5 59.11 44.50 -41.12
N ARG A 6 59.40 44.04 -39.89
CA ARG A 6 59.26 42.64 -39.47
C ARG A 6 57.82 42.18 -39.68
N GLU A 7 57.64 41.09 -40.42
CA GLU A 7 56.44 40.27 -40.41
C GLU A 7 56.16 39.85 -38.95
N THR A 8 55.07 40.39 -38.39
CA THR A 8 54.56 39.97 -37.08
C THR A 8 53.42 39.00 -37.34
N TYR A 9 53.73 37.71 -37.24
CA TYR A 9 52.72 36.66 -37.24
C TYR A 9 51.83 36.82 -36.00
N PRO A 10 50.49 36.77 -36.13
CA PRO A 10 49.62 36.75 -34.97
C PRO A 10 49.85 35.47 -34.15
N SER A 11 50.03 35.65 -32.86
CA SER A 11 50.19 34.57 -31.88
C SER A 11 49.00 33.63 -31.92
N THR A 12 49.26 32.33 -31.98
CA THR A 12 48.27 31.27 -31.75
C THR A 12 47.65 31.48 -30.37
N PRO A 13 46.32 31.54 -30.21
CA PRO A 13 45.73 31.51 -28.87
C PRO A 13 45.99 30.13 -28.24
N SER A 14 46.40 30.13 -26.98
CA SER A 14 46.47 28.92 -26.14
C SER A 14 45.14 28.15 -26.18
N PRO A 15 45.15 26.81 -26.08
CA PRO A 15 43.91 26.06 -25.91
C PRO A 15 43.24 26.54 -24.62
N GLN A 16 42.07 27.17 -24.73
CA GLN A 16 41.21 27.39 -23.58
C GLN A 16 40.85 26.02 -23.02
N GLU A 17 41.26 25.74 -21.78
CA GLU A 17 40.71 24.64 -21.00
C GLU A 17 39.19 24.81 -20.97
N THR A 18 38.48 23.93 -21.68
CA THR A 18 37.05 23.72 -21.46
C THR A 18 36.85 23.39 -19.98
N PRO A 19 35.99 24.12 -19.24
CA PRO A 19 35.64 23.71 -17.90
C PRO A 19 35.05 22.31 -17.95
N ALA A 20 35.54 21.41 -17.10
CA ALA A 20 34.98 20.09 -16.93
C ALA A 20 33.45 20.19 -16.78
N PRO A 21 32.68 19.26 -17.37
CA PRO A 21 31.23 19.27 -17.19
C PRO A 21 30.93 19.24 -15.67
N PRO A 22 29.91 19.98 -15.21
CA PRO A 22 29.50 19.93 -13.82
C PRO A 22 29.24 18.46 -13.43
N PRO A 23 29.54 18.05 -12.19
CA PRO A 23 29.23 16.70 -11.76
C PRO A 23 27.75 16.44 -12.02
N THR A 24 27.47 15.39 -12.80
CA THR A 24 26.14 14.86 -13.03
C THR A 24 25.39 14.87 -11.69
N PRO A 25 24.15 15.39 -11.61
CA PRO A 25 23.35 15.19 -10.42
C PRO A 25 23.29 13.69 -10.19
N ALA A 26 23.87 13.22 -9.08
CA ALA A 26 23.69 11.85 -8.66
C ALA A 26 22.20 11.57 -8.70
N THR A 27 21.80 10.60 -9.53
CA THR A 27 20.49 9.98 -9.47
C THR A 27 20.13 9.83 -7.99
N PRO A 28 19.00 10.38 -7.50
CA PRO A 28 18.59 10.05 -6.15
C PRO A 28 18.44 8.53 -6.14
N SER A 29 19.37 7.86 -5.45
CA SER A 29 19.28 6.45 -5.17
C SER A 29 17.88 6.23 -4.64
N ALA A 30 17.04 5.59 -5.45
CA ALA A 30 15.70 5.23 -5.05
C ALA A 30 15.89 4.24 -3.90
N THR A 31 15.86 4.74 -2.68
CA THR A 31 15.66 3.91 -1.50
C THR A 31 14.39 3.16 -1.81
N SER A 32 14.48 1.86 -2.11
CA SER A 32 13.27 1.09 -2.31
C SER A 32 12.54 1.14 -0.98
N GLU A 33 11.44 1.88 -0.93
CA GLU A 33 10.53 1.88 0.20
C GLU A 33 10.01 0.45 0.31
N LYS A 34 10.69 -0.33 1.16
CA LYS A 34 10.35 -1.72 1.39
C LYS A 34 9.09 -1.75 2.24
N PHE A 35 8.12 -2.54 1.79
CA PHE A 35 6.97 -2.95 2.58
C PHE A 35 7.35 -3.23 4.04
N THR A 36 6.54 -2.72 4.96
CA THR A 36 6.64 -3.01 6.39
C THR A 36 5.33 -3.55 6.92
N LEU A 37 5.41 -4.56 7.79
CA LEU A 37 4.29 -5.01 8.62
C LEU A 37 4.64 -4.75 10.08
N VAL A 38 3.88 -3.88 10.73
CA VAL A 38 4.07 -3.58 12.15
C VAL A 38 2.80 -3.88 12.93
N GLU A 39 2.96 -4.32 14.17
CA GLU A 39 1.84 -4.45 15.11
C GLU A 39 1.87 -3.33 16.14
N ARG A 40 0.70 -2.79 16.44
CA ARG A 40 0.54 -1.69 17.39
C ARG A 40 -0.64 -1.97 18.30
N LYS A 41 -0.43 -1.81 19.61
CA LYS A 41 -1.52 -1.75 20.57
C LYS A 41 -2.27 -0.43 20.40
N GLY A 42 -3.57 -0.46 20.19
CA GLY A 42 -4.41 0.71 19.96
C GLY A 42 -5.74 0.37 19.29
N ASP A 43 -6.64 1.35 19.24
CA ASP A 43 -7.91 1.26 18.52
C ASP A 43 -7.71 1.63 17.05
N LEU A 44 -8.15 0.73 16.16
CA LEU A 44 -7.99 0.89 14.72
C LEU A 44 -8.62 2.19 14.18
N PHE A 45 -9.77 2.61 14.73
CA PHE A 45 -10.53 3.72 14.18
C PHE A 45 -10.09 5.08 14.73
N THR A 46 -9.45 5.12 15.90
CA THR A 46 -8.93 6.36 16.50
C THR A 46 -7.44 6.55 16.29
N ASP A 47 -6.66 5.46 16.33
CA ASP A 47 -5.19 5.54 16.38
C ASP A 47 -4.54 5.29 15.00
N SER A 48 -5.33 4.93 13.98
CA SER A 48 -4.83 4.85 12.60
C SER A 48 -4.67 6.24 11.98
N PRO A 49 -3.61 6.48 11.18
CA PRO A 49 -3.49 7.70 10.40
C PRO A 49 -4.71 7.90 9.51
N SER A 50 -5.20 9.14 9.41
CA SER A 50 -6.34 9.48 8.54
C SER A 50 -6.02 9.27 7.05
N THR A 51 -4.74 9.28 6.69
CA THR A 51 -4.23 9.03 5.33
C THR A 51 -4.21 7.55 4.94
N ASP A 52 -4.22 6.64 5.90
CA ASP A 52 -4.17 5.20 5.61
C ASP A 52 -5.49 4.75 4.98
N ALA A 53 -5.51 3.66 4.22
CA ALA A 53 -6.74 2.91 4.02
C ALA A 53 -7.06 2.05 5.25
N LEU A 54 -8.31 1.66 5.43
CA LEU A 54 -8.70 0.61 6.39
C LEU A 54 -9.03 -0.68 5.65
N ALA A 55 -8.74 -1.84 6.23
CA ALA A 55 -9.29 -3.09 5.73
C ALA A 55 -9.75 -4.03 6.85
N HIS A 56 -10.77 -4.85 6.54
CA HIS A 56 -11.17 -5.97 7.39
C HIS A 56 -11.74 -7.12 6.55
N CYS A 57 -11.75 -8.32 7.13
CA CYS A 57 -12.34 -9.49 6.49
C CYS A 57 -13.86 -9.54 6.68
N VAL A 58 -14.55 -9.97 5.64
CA VAL A 58 -16.00 -10.18 5.61
C VAL A 58 -16.38 -11.43 4.82
N SER A 59 -17.62 -11.86 5.03
CA SER A 59 -18.29 -12.84 4.17
C SER A 59 -18.91 -12.16 2.95
N ARG A 60 -19.06 -12.91 1.85
CA ARG A 60 -19.69 -12.45 0.60
C ARG A 60 -21.13 -11.96 0.82
N ASP A 61 -21.84 -12.56 1.77
CA ASP A 61 -23.21 -12.14 2.15
C ASP A 61 -23.28 -10.76 2.83
N LEU A 62 -22.14 -10.16 3.20
CA LEU A 62 -21.99 -8.83 3.79
C LEU A 62 -22.91 -8.58 5.02
N ARG A 63 -23.21 -9.62 5.81
CA ARG A 63 -24.05 -9.48 7.01
C ARG A 63 -23.43 -8.57 8.06
N MET A 64 -22.12 -8.73 8.31
CA MET A 64 -21.29 -7.90 9.20
C MET A 64 -21.94 -7.59 10.56
N GLY A 65 -22.46 -8.63 11.24
CA GLY A 65 -23.28 -8.45 12.46
C GLY A 65 -22.58 -8.67 13.79
N LYS A 66 -21.27 -8.98 13.80
CA LYS A 66 -20.49 -9.26 15.02
C LYS A 66 -19.06 -8.76 14.90
N GLY A 67 -18.41 -8.60 16.05
CA GLY A 67 -17.00 -8.19 16.15
C GLY A 67 -16.77 -6.84 15.48
N ILE A 68 -15.55 -6.63 14.99
CA ILE A 68 -15.17 -5.35 14.37
C ILE A 68 -15.99 -5.05 13.10
N ALA A 69 -16.49 -6.07 12.39
CA ALA A 69 -17.29 -5.89 11.18
C ALA A 69 -18.59 -5.10 11.43
N ASP A 70 -19.22 -5.28 12.59
CA ASP A 70 -20.40 -4.50 12.99
C ASP A 70 -20.05 -3.01 13.20
N PHE A 71 -18.87 -2.71 13.74
CA PHE A 71 -18.37 -1.33 13.84
C PHE A 71 -18.12 -0.71 12.46
N PHE A 72 -17.48 -1.44 11.53
CA PHE A 72 -17.31 -0.98 10.14
C PHE A 72 -18.67 -0.68 9.49
N LYS A 73 -19.65 -1.57 9.65
CA LYS A 73 -20.99 -1.40 9.12
C LYS A 73 -21.69 -0.16 9.68
N LYS A 74 -21.66 0.03 11.01
CA LYS A 74 -22.27 1.18 11.69
C LYS A 74 -21.59 2.49 11.32
N LYS A 75 -20.25 2.51 11.25
CA LYS A 75 -19.46 3.72 10.99
C LYS A 75 -19.51 4.16 9.53
N PHE A 76 -19.33 3.24 8.58
CA PHE A 76 -19.17 3.60 7.17
C PHE A 76 -20.43 3.38 6.32
N ASN A 77 -21.39 2.56 6.80
CA ASN A 77 -22.62 2.22 6.09
C ASN A 77 -22.35 1.74 4.64
N GLY A 78 -23.31 1.83 3.73
CA GLY A 78 -23.09 1.57 2.29
C GLY A 78 -23.05 0.10 1.90
N VAL A 79 -23.73 -0.77 2.66
CA VAL A 79 -23.84 -2.21 2.35
C VAL A 79 -24.40 -2.45 0.94
N GLU A 80 -25.37 -1.66 0.49
CA GLU A 80 -25.92 -1.80 -0.86
C GLU A 80 -24.91 -1.41 -1.95
N ASN A 81 -24.04 -0.42 -1.70
CA ASN A 81 -22.93 -0.09 -2.61
C ASN A 81 -21.89 -1.21 -2.68
N LEU A 82 -21.65 -1.90 -1.57
CA LEU A 82 -20.75 -3.07 -1.53
C LEU A 82 -21.36 -4.24 -2.31
N LYS A 83 -22.65 -4.54 -2.11
CA LYS A 83 -23.36 -5.59 -2.84
C LYS A 83 -23.41 -5.31 -4.35
N ALA A 84 -23.57 -4.06 -4.75
CA ALA A 84 -23.60 -3.65 -6.16
C ALA A 84 -22.28 -3.94 -6.90
N GLN A 85 -21.15 -4.05 -6.18
CA GLN A 85 -19.86 -4.43 -6.75
C GLN A 85 -19.77 -5.91 -7.11
N LYS A 86 -20.66 -6.76 -6.56
CA LYS A 86 -20.75 -8.20 -6.86
C LYS A 86 -19.41 -8.93 -6.70
N CYS A 87 -18.64 -8.55 -5.69
CA CYS A 87 -17.36 -9.20 -5.39
C CYS A 87 -17.60 -10.61 -4.82
N GLU A 88 -16.77 -11.54 -5.25
CA GLU A 88 -16.75 -12.95 -4.85
C GLU A 88 -15.66 -13.22 -3.81
N VAL A 89 -15.63 -14.46 -3.29
CA VAL A 89 -14.58 -14.91 -2.38
C VAL A 89 -13.20 -14.80 -3.06
N GLY A 90 -12.22 -14.28 -2.31
CA GLY A 90 -10.89 -13.94 -2.82
C GLY A 90 -10.80 -12.54 -3.42
N GLN A 91 -11.91 -11.79 -3.51
CA GLN A 91 -11.92 -10.42 -4.02
C GLN A 91 -12.06 -9.38 -2.91
N VAL A 92 -11.88 -8.10 -3.27
CA VAL A 92 -11.97 -6.96 -2.34
C VAL A 92 -12.98 -5.95 -2.86
N ALA A 93 -14.05 -5.76 -2.09
CA ALA A 93 -14.96 -4.63 -2.29
C ALA A 93 -14.42 -3.39 -1.57
N TYR A 94 -14.85 -2.20 -1.96
CA TYR A 94 -14.36 -0.97 -1.33
C TYR A 94 -15.42 0.12 -1.24
N LEU A 95 -15.16 1.05 -0.33
CA LEU A 95 -15.89 2.29 -0.15
C LEU A 95 -14.90 3.43 0.01
N GLN A 96 -15.26 4.62 -0.46
CA GLN A 96 -14.53 5.85 -0.13
C GLN A 96 -15.32 6.62 0.93
N ARG A 97 -14.66 6.96 2.03
CA ARG A 97 -15.24 7.69 3.18
C ARG A 97 -14.14 8.55 3.79
N ASP A 98 -14.49 9.74 4.27
CA ASP A 98 -13.59 10.58 5.05
C ASP A 98 -12.20 10.80 4.39
N GLY A 99 -12.17 10.89 3.05
CA GLY A 99 -10.93 11.06 2.28
C GLY A 99 -10.04 9.83 2.15
N ARG A 100 -10.46 8.65 2.66
CA ARG A 100 -9.69 7.39 2.63
C ARG A 100 -10.50 6.23 2.01
N TYR A 101 -9.80 5.16 1.66
CA TYR A 101 -10.41 3.91 1.20
C TYR A 101 -10.67 2.96 2.36
N ILE A 102 -11.84 2.32 2.33
CA ILE A 102 -12.25 1.27 3.26
C ILE A 102 -12.44 0.00 2.45
N PHE A 103 -11.55 -0.97 2.64
CA PHE A 103 -11.52 -2.24 1.93
C PHE A 103 -12.22 -3.36 2.73
N TYR A 104 -13.06 -4.11 2.03
CA TYR A 104 -13.85 -5.22 2.54
C TYR A 104 -13.35 -6.49 1.85
N VAL A 105 -12.48 -7.21 2.55
CA VAL A 105 -11.75 -8.37 2.02
C VAL A 105 -12.64 -9.61 2.14
N ILE A 106 -13.11 -10.15 1.02
CA ILE A 106 -14.08 -11.24 1.02
C ILE A 106 -13.33 -12.57 1.13
N THR A 107 -13.32 -13.15 2.33
CA THR A 107 -12.53 -14.36 2.62
C THR A 107 -13.36 -15.63 2.70
N LYS A 108 -14.70 -15.50 2.68
CA LYS A 108 -15.63 -16.62 2.85
C LYS A 108 -16.99 -16.34 2.25
N SER A 109 -17.76 -17.39 1.98
CA SER A 109 -19.09 -17.29 1.37
C SER A 109 -20.14 -16.75 2.35
N GLY A 110 -20.27 -17.37 3.52
CA GLY A 110 -21.23 -17.02 4.56
C GLY A 110 -20.59 -16.59 5.87
N VAL A 111 -21.35 -15.87 6.69
CA VAL A 111 -20.85 -15.36 7.99
C VAL A 111 -20.43 -16.45 8.99
N TYR A 112 -21.03 -17.64 8.91
CA TYR A 112 -20.74 -18.78 9.79
C TYR A 112 -19.65 -19.70 9.24
N ASP A 113 -19.24 -19.50 7.99
CA ASP A 113 -18.17 -20.27 7.39
C ASP A 113 -16.82 -19.85 7.99
N LYS A 114 -15.83 -20.71 7.84
CA LYS A 114 -14.42 -20.38 8.08
C LYS A 114 -13.74 -20.11 6.73
N PRO A 115 -12.89 -19.09 6.62
CA PRO A 115 -12.15 -18.85 5.40
C PRO A 115 -11.19 -20.01 5.14
N ALA A 116 -11.12 -20.49 3.89
CA ALA A 116 -10.03 -21.36 3.49
C ALA A 116 -8.74 -20.55 3.44
N GLN A 117 -7.61 -21.15 3.85
CA GLN A 117 -6.30 -20.47 3.83
C GLN A 117 -5.96 -19.90 2.45
N LYS A 118 -6.24 -20.67 1.39
CA LYS A 118 -6.02 -20.25 0.00
C LYS A 118 -6.86 -19.02 -0.39
N ASP A 119 -8.12 -18.98 0.03
CA ASP A 119 -9.00 -17.84 -0.27
C ASP A 119 -8.56 -16.59 0.48
N PHE A 120 -8.10 -16.76 1.72
CA PHE A 120 -7.49 -15.68 2.50
C PHE A 120 -6.24 -15.14 1.80
N GLU A 121 -5.31 -16.00 1.38
CA GLU A 121 -4.10 -15.57 0.65
C GLU A 121 -4.43 -14.85 -0.66
N ASN A 122 -5.34 -15.40 -1.46
CA ASN A 122 -5.79 -14.77 -2.71
C ASN A 122 -6.38 -13.37 -2.45
N SER A 123 -7.18 -13.24 -1.39
CA SER A 123 -7.79 -11.96 -1.01
C SER A 123 -6.75 -10.91 -0.59
N LEU A 124 -5.62 -11.31 -0.02
CA LEU A 124 -4.52 -10.40 0.32
C LEU A 124 -3.75 -9.94 -0.93
N ILE A 125 -3.56 -10.82 -1.91
CA ILE A 125 -2.96 -10.46 -3.21
C ILE A 125 -3.85 -9.42 -3.90
N GLU A 126 -5.16 -9.64 -3.90
CA GLU A 126 -6.11 -8.67 -4.46
C GLU A 126 -6.12 -7.36 -3.67
N LEU A 127 -6.03 -7.41 -2.33
CA LEU A 127 -5.94 -6.23 -1.49
C LEU A 127 -4.72 -5.38 -1.82
N ARG A 128 -3.55 -6.00 -1.99
CA ARG A 128 -2.34 -5.31 -2.46
C ARG A 128 -2.60 -4.65 -3.81
N ARG A 129 -3.14 -5.38 -4.78
CA ARG A 129 -3.43 -4.87 -6.12
C ARG A 129 -4.34 -3.64 -6.07
N MET A 130 -5.34 -3.65 -5.19
CA MET A 130 -6.24 -2.53 -4.97
C MET A 130 -5.55 -1.34 -4.29
N CYS A 131 -4.67 -1.58 -3.32
CA CYS A 131 -3.85 -0.52 -2.72
C CYS A 131 -2.98 0.17 -3.77
N GLU A 132 -2.28 -0.60 -4.60
CA GLU A 132 -1.42 -0.08 -5.67
C GLU A 132 -2.24 0.68 -6.73
N LYS A 133 -3.38 0.11 -7.15
CA LYS A 133 -4.30 0.74 -8.11
C LYS A 133 -4.78 2.11 -7.64
N PHE A 134 -5.07 2.25 -6.35
CA PHE A 134 -5.60 3.49 -5.77
C PHE A 134 -4.53 4.39 -5.17
N GLY A 135 -3.24 4.07 -5.33
CA GLY A 135 -2.14 4.86 -4.80
C GLY A 135 -2.08 4.89 -3.26
N VAL A 136 -2.69 3.91 -2.59
CA VAL A 136 -2.65 3.77 -1.12
C VAL A 136 -1.23 3.42 -0.70
N LYS A 137 -0.66 4.20 0.22
CA LYS A 137 0.68 3.96 0.77
C LYS A 137 0.69 3.43 2.21
N GLY A 138 -0.39 3.65 2.96
CA GLY A 138 -0.57 3.13 4.31
C GLY A 138 -1.87 2.34 4.41
N LEU A 139 -1.83 1.18 5.06
CA LEU A 139 -2.97 0.30 5.25
C LEU A 139 -3.04 -0.10 6.72
N SER A 140 -4.11 0.30 7.39
CA SER A 140 -4.37 -0.01 8.79
C SER A 140 -5.43 -1.11 8.88
N ILE A 141 -5.12 -2.21 9.57
CA ILE A 141 -5.98 -3.40 9.70
C ILE A 141 -6.11 -3.82 11.17
N PRO A 142 -7.20 -4.47 11.59
CA PRO A 142 -7.19 -5.21 12.85
C PRO A 142 -6.39 -6.50 12.67
N ARG A 143 -6.32 -7.36 13.71
CA ARG A 143 -5.89 -8.76 13.57
C ARG A 143 -6.89 -9.57 12.72
N ILE A 144 -6.91 -9.32 11.42
CA ILE A 144 -7.83 -9.92 10.44
C ILE A 144 -7.69 -11.44 10.38
N GLY A 145 -8.79 -12.14 10.08
CA GLY A 145 -8.81 -13.60 9.97
C GLY A 145 -8.57 -14.35 11.29
N THR A 146 -8.25 -13.65 12.38
CA THR A 146 -8.09 -14.22 13.72
C THR A 146 -9.41 -14.15 14.50
N GLY A 147 -9.51 -14.93 15.59
CA GLY A 147 -10.73 -14.98 16.41
C GLY A 147 -11.80 -15.89 15.81
N LEU A 148 -12.94 -15.32 15.39
CA LEU A 148 -14.09 -16.10 14.89
C LEU A 148 -13.78 -16.89 13.61
N ASP A 149 -12.85 -16.40 12.80
CA ASP A 149 -12.42 -17.03 11.55
C ASP A 149 -11.36 -18.13 11.77
N GLY A 150 -10.73 -18.17 12.95
CA GLY A 150 -9.90 -19.29 13.40
C GLY A 150 -8.52 -19.44 12.74
N LEU A 151 -8.06 -18.46 11.94
CA LEU A 151 -6.69 -18.47 11.43
C LEU A 151 -5.70 -18.10 12.55
N SER A 152 -4.54 -18.76 12.56
CA SER A 152 -3.47 -18.40 13.51
C SER A 152 -2.84 -17.07 13.14
N LEU A 153 -2.43 -16.30 14.14
CA LEU A 153 -1.78 -15.00 13.91
C LEU A 153 -0.46 -15.16 13.14
N GLU A 154 0.27 -16.25 13.37
CA GLU A 154 1.48 -16.59 12.61
C GLU A 154 1.17 -16.79 11.12
N PHE A 155 0.14 -17.57 10.79
CA PHE A 155 -0.29 -17.75 9.40
C PHE A 155 -0.66 -16.41 8.77
N VAL A 156 -1.48 -15.60 9.45
CA VAL A 156 -1.91 -14.28 8.96
C VAL A 156 -0.71 -13.37 8.67
N ARG A 157 0.26 -13.28 9.59
CA ARG A 157 1.49 -12.48 9.38
C ARG A 157 2.28 -12.98 8.17
N ASN A 158 2.48 -14.28 8.06
CA ASN A 158 3.24 -14.87 6.96
C ASN A 158 2.55 -14.63 5.60
N SER A 159 1.22 -14.78 5.54
CA SER A 159 0.45 -14.51 4.33
C SER A 159 0.47 -13.03 3.94
N ILE A 160 0.39 -12.10 4.90
CA ILE A 160 0.50 -10.65 4.62
C ILE A 160 1.90 -10.33 4.10
N ASN A 161 2.95 -10.80 4.78
CA ASN A 161 4.33 -10.58 4.36
C ASN A 161 4.57 -11.08 2.93
N LYS A 162 4.10 -12.29 2.61
CA LYS A 162 4.21 -12.86 1.28
C LYS A 162 3.41 -12.08 0.23
N ALA A 163 2.18 -11.70 0.54
CA ALA A 163 1.32 -10.99 -0.41
C ALA A 163 1.87 -9.59 -0.75
N PHE A 164 2.39 -8.87 0.25
CA PHE A 164 2.87 -7.49 0.12
C PHE A 164 4.38 -7.38 -0.13
N GLU A 165 5.09 -8.49 -0.29
CA GLU A 165 6.52 -8.51 -0.59
C GLU A 165 6.84 -7.67 -1.84
N GLY A 166 7.80 -6.75 -1.70
CA GLY A 166 8.22 -5.85 -2.77
C GLY A 166 7.24 -4.71 -3.09
N SER A 167 6.14 -4.57 -2.33
CA SER A 167 5.25 -3.41 -2.43
C SER A 167 5.78 -2.22 -1.62
N SER A 168 5.31 -1.02 -1.93
CA SER A 168 5.58 0.21 -1.15
C SER A 168 4.46 0.53 -0.15
N VAL A 169 3.56 -0.41 0.14
CA VAL A 169 2.44 -0.21 1.06
C VAL A 169 2.91 -0.56 2.46
N ASN A 170 2.76 0.35 3.42
CA ASN A 170 3.03 0.06 4.83
C ASN A 170 1.77 -0.47 5.50
N VAL A 171 1.86 -1.63 6.16
CA VAL A 171 0.73 -2.27 6.84
C VAL A 171 0.90 -2.18 8.35
N THR A 172 -0.07 -1.58 9.03
CA THR A 172 -0.14 -1.52 10.50
C THR A 172 -1.30 -2.36 10.99
N MET A 173 -1.00 -3.37 11.82
CA MET A 173 -1.98 -4.25 12.43
C MET A 173 -2.27 -3.82 13.88
N PHE A 174 -3.51 -3.44 14.16
CA PHE A 174 -3.97 -2.97 15.46
C PHE A 174 -4.57 -4.09 16.32
N TYR A 175 -4.36 -4.00 17.63
CA TYR A 175 -4.98 -4.86 18.65
C TYR A 175 -5.20 -4.09 19.96
N LEU A 176 -6.21 -4.52 20.74
CA LEU A 176 -6.53 -3.96 22.06
C LEU A 176 -5.75 -4.66 23.19
#